data_AF-A0A560S470-F1
#
_entry.id   AF-A0A560S470-F1
#
_cell.length_a   1.000
_cell.length_b   1.000
_cell.length_c   1.000
_cell.angle_alpha   90.00
_cell.angle_beta   90.00
_cell.angle_gamma   90.00
#
_symmetry.space_group_name_H-M   'P 1'
#
loop_
_entity.id
_entity.type
_entity.pdbx_description
1 polymer ?
#
loop_
_entity_poly.entity_id
_entity_poly.type
_entity_poly.pdbx_seq_one_letter_code
_entity_poly.pdbx_strand_id
1 'polypeptide(L)'
;ALLSLTELQLPLSYCLVFGALISPTDPIAVLGILKSAGAPHSVELVISGESLFNDGVSVVLFSLIVAMIASGEAPSVIGASYLLLKEAGGGALLGSCVGYITYRMLKSIDSYQEEVLITLAAVLGAYALATQFHVSGPLAMVVMGLIVGNQGRSHAMSEQTEKNLDMFWELIDEILNAVLFVLIGLEVVLIQFSNPLLTTGLLVILLTLLSRLLTVGVPIAVLGKRFRLPEGAWSVMTWGGLRGGISVALALSLPSGAARDIVVSLTYLVVVFSILIQGMSIGKLVKRVIPCAATKDEG
;
A
#
# COMPACT_ATOMS: atom_id res chain seq x y z
N ALA A 1 12.56 -17.49 18.10
CA ALA A 1 12.82 -18.71 17.31
C ALA A 1 13.65 -18.41 16.08
N LEU A 2 13.20 -17.55 15.15
CA LEU A 2 13.97 -17.25 13.93
C LEU A 2 15.20 -16.35 14.18
N LEU A 3 15.04 -15.29 14.97
CA LEU A 3 16.13 -14.38 15.34
C LEU A 3 17.21 -15.05 16.20
N SER A 4 16.82 -16.04 17.01
CA SER A 4 17.76 -16.88 17.78
C SER A 4 18.60 -17.82 16.90
N LEU A 5 18.21 -18.05 15.64
CA LEU A 5 18.98 -18.84 14.67
C LEU A 5 19.99 -17.99 13.88
N THR A 6 19.89 -16.65 13.91
CA THR A 6 20.67 -15.76 13.04
C THR A 6 21.49 -14.71 13.79
N GLU A 7 21.71 -14.91 15.09
CA GLU A 7 22.48 -14.02 15.99
C GLU A 7 21.98 -12.57 16.10
N LEU A 8 20.89 -12.21 15.41
CA LEU A 8 20.28 -10.88 15.47
C LEU A 8 19.32 -10.79 16.65
N GLN A 9 19.52 -9.77 17.49
CA GLN A 9 18.63 -9.50 18.62
C GLN A 9 17.71 -8.33 18.28
N LEU A 10 16.42 -8.64 18.06
CA LEU A 10 15.36 -7.66 17.89
C LEU A 10 14.30 -7.85 18.97
N PRO A 11 13.93 -6.78 19.71
CA PRO A 11 12.80 -6.84 20.63
C PRO A 11 11.50 -7.19 19.91
N LEU A 12 10.59 -7.90 20.59
CA LEU A 12 9.30 -8.30 20.03
C LEU A 12 8.51 -7.09 19.47
N SER A 13 8.58 -5.93 20.13
CA SER A 13 7.95 -4.71 19.66
C SER A 13 8.44 -4.29 18.26
N TYR A 14 9.74 -4.37 17.99
CA TYR A 14 10.29 -4.10 16.66
C TYR A 14 9.93 -5.18 15.63
N CYS A 15 9.73 -6.44 16.06
CA CYS A 15 9.20 -7.47 15.18
C CYS A 15 7.73 -7.19 14.78
N LEU A 16 6.92 -6.68 15.71
CA LEU A 16 5.54 -6.26 15.43
C LEU A 16 5.51 -5.04 14.51
N VAL A 17 6.38 -4.05 14.76
CA VAL A 17 6.58 -2.90 13.85
C VAL A 17 6.96 -3.37 12.46
N PHE A 18 7.91 -4.31 12.36
CA PHE A 18 8.33 -4.88 11.08
C PHE A 18 7.17 -5.55 10.34
N GLY A 19 6.33 -6.31 11.06
CA GLY A 19 5.11 -6.91 10.50
C GLY A 19 4.14 -5.86 9.96
N ALA A 20 3.91 -4.78 10.72
CA ALA A 20 3.03 -3.69 10.31
C ALA A 20 3.56 -2.94 9.07
N LEU A 21 4.85 -2.59 9.04
CA LEU A 21 5.42 -1.83 7.91
C LEU A 21 5.63 -2.67 6.65
N ILE A 22 5.73 -4.01 6.75
CA ILE A 22 5.87 -4.90 5.57
C ILE A 22 4.53 -5.48 5.11
N SER A 23 3.44 -5.28 5.87
CA SER A 23 2.08 -5.62 5.46
C SER A 23 1.55 -4.86 4.24
N PRO A 24 1.84 -3.55 4.01
CA PRO A 24 1.36 -2.82 2.84
C PRO A 24 1.90 -3.41 1.54
N THR A 25 1.08 -3.33 0.50
CA THR A 25 1.44 -3.76 -0.86
C THR A 25 1.34 -2.59 -1.82
N ASP A 26 2.20 -2.58 -2.82
CA ASP A 26 2.27 -1.57 -3.85
C ASP A 26 1.42 -1.98 -5.06
N PRO A 27 0.23 -1.40 -5.24
CA PRO A 27 -0.61 -1.74 -6.36
C PRO A 27 -0.05 -1.17 -7.66
N ILE A 28 0.66 -0.05 -7.61
CA ILE A 28 1.06 0.69 -8.81
C ILE A 28 2.13 -0.08 -9.57
N ALA A 29 3.16 -0.56 -8.85
CA ALA A 29 4.21 -1.38 -9.43
C ALA A 29 3.68 -2.66 -10.13
N VAL A 30 2.54 -3.16 -9.67
CA VAL A 30 1.95 -4.43 -10.13
C VAL A 30 0.93 -4.22 -11.23
N LEU A 31 0.06 -3.22 -11.09
CA LEU A 31 -1.05 -2.96 -12.01
C LEU A 31 -0.55 -2.67 -13.42
N GLY A 32 0.54 -1.92 -13.58
CA GLY A 32 1.15 -1.69 -14.91
C GLY A 32 1.56 -3.01 -15.60
N ILE A 33 2.13 -3.94 -14.83
CA ILE A 33 2.57 -5.25 -15.33
C ILE A 33 1.38 -6.17 -15.60
N LEU A 34 0.36 -6.15 -14.73
CA LEU A 34 -0.86 -6.94 -14.89
C LEU A 34 -1.64 -6.53 -16.14
N LYS A 35 -1.85 -5.22 -16.34
CA LYS A 35 -2.50 -4.67 -17.54
C LYS A 35 -1.77 -5.11 -18.80
N SER A 36 -0.45 -4.95 -18.82
CA SER A 36 0.42 -5.35 -19.95
C SER A 36 0.44 -6.86 -20.18
N ALA A 37 0.14 -7.66 -19.16
CA ALA A 37 0.07 -9.11 -19.23
C ALA A 37 -1.31 -9.66 -19.59
N GLY A 38 -2.33 -8.80 -19.74
CA GLY A 38 -3.70 -9.20 -20.05
C GLY A 38 -4.46 -9.76 -18.86
N ALA A 39 -4.18 -9.28 -17.64
CA ALA A 39 -4.92 -9.70 -16.46
C ALA A 39 -6.41 -9.29 -16.56
N PRO A 40 -7.35 -10.10 -16.04
CA PRO A 40 -8.75 -9.71 -16.01
C PRO A 40 -8.97 -8.51 -15.08
N HIS A 41 -9.84 -7.59 -15.51
CA HIS A 41 -10.19 -6.39 -14.75
C HIS A 41 -10.66 -6.70 -13.31
N SER A 42 -11.28 -7.86 -13.06
CA SER A 42 -11.68 -8.27 -11.71
C SER A 42 -10.48 -8.49 -10.78
N VAL A 43 -9.35 -9.00 -11.28
CA VAL A 43 -8.13 -9.18 -10.48
C VAL A 43 -7.47 -7.84 -10.19
N GLU A 44 -7.39 -6.97 -11.20
CA GLU A 44 -6.86 -5.61 -11.05
C GLU A 44 -7.64 -4.80 -10.00
N LEU A 45 -8.97 -4.85 -10.07
CA LEU A 45 -9.85 -4.14 -9.14
C LEU A 45 -9.67 -4.62 -7.70
N VAL A 46 -9.57 -5.94 -7.48
CA VAL A 46 -9.41 -6.47 -6.12
C VAL A 46 -8.01 -6.16 -5.56
N ILE A 47 -6.95 -6.24 -6.38
CA ILE A 47 -5.58 -5.88 -5.93
C ILE A 47 -5.47 -4.40 -5.60
N SER A 48 -6.03 -3.53 -6.45
CA SER A 48 -6.06 -2.09 -6.22
C SER A 48 -6.82 -1.76 -4.93
N GLY A 49 -8.01 -2.34 -4.75
CA GLY A 49 -8.82 -2.14 -3.55
C GLY A 49 -8.15 -2.64 -2.27
N GLU A 50 -7.58 -3.84 -2.29
CA GLU A 50 -6.84 -4.39 -1.13
C GLU A 50 -5.68 -3.48 -0.73
N SER A 51 -4.84 -3.09 -1.69
CA SER A 51 -3.65 -2.28 -1.42
C SER A 51 -4.01 -0.89 -0.88
N LEU A 52 -5.06 -0.25 -1.43
CA LEU A 52 -5.51 1.07 -1.01
C LEU A 52 -5.90 1.10 0.49
N PHE A 53 -6.66 0.11 0.95
CA PHE A 53 -7.02 0.00 2.37
C PHE A 53 -5.86 -0.48 3.24
N ASN A 54 -5.04 -1.40 2.72
CA ASN A 54 -3.89 -1.95 3.40
C ASN A 54 -2.88 -0.86 3.80
N ASP A 55 -2.59 0.10 2.92
CA ASP A 55 -1.70 1.22 3.24
C ASP A 55 -2.22 2.04 4.43
N GLY A 56 -3.51 2.39 4.40
CA GLY A 56 -4.17 3.13 5.47
C GLY A 56 -4.15 2.39 6.82
N VAL A 57 -4.46 1.09 6.80
CA VAL A 57 -4.48 0.25 8.02
C VAL A 57 -3.07 -0.02 8.55
N SER A 58 -2.10 -0.24 7.65
CA SER A 58 -0.72 -0.51 8.03
C SER A 58 -0.07 0.68 8.74
N VAL A 59 -0.35 1.91 8.28
CA VAL A 59 0.12 3.12 8.95
C VAL A 59 -0.50 3.28 10.34
N VAL A 60 -1.79 2.95 10.51
CA VAL A 60 -2.45 2.97 11.84
C VAL A 60 -1.81 1.96 12.79
N LEU A 61 -1.60 0.72 12.33
CA LEU A 61 -0.95 -0.30 13.14
C LEU A 61 0.49 0.08 13.48
N PHE A 62 1.23 0.64 12.52
CA PHE A 62 2.59 1.12 12.73
C PHE A 62 2.64 2.22 13.80
N SER A 63 1.82 3.27 13.67
CA SER A 63 1.74 4.38 14.63
C SER A 63 1.40 3.89 16.04
N LEU A 64 0.46 2.96 16.15
CA LEU A 64 0.09 2.34 17.42
C LEU A 64 1.30 1.66 18.06
N ILE A 65 2.00 0.78 17.33
CA ILE A 65 3.12 0.02 17.90
C ILE A 65 4.31 0.95 18.20
N VAL A 66 4.58 1.97 17.39
CA VAL A 66 5.62 2.97 17.67
C VAL A 66 5.31 3.75 18.95
N ALA A 67 4.04 4.12 19.17
CA ALA A 67 3.62 4.74 20.42
C ALA A 67 3.82 3.81 21.63
N MET A 68 3.63 2.49 21.47
CA MET A 68 3.96 1.50 22.50
C MET A 68 5.46 1.48 22.80
N ILE A 69 6.30 1.50 21.76
CA ILE A 69 7.76 1.52 21.93
C ILE A 69 8.20 2.79 22.67
N ALA A 70 7.63 3.94 22.32
CA ALA A 70 7.96 5.21 22.93
C ALA A 70 7.51 5.30 24.40
N SER A 71 6.36 4.73 24.74
CA SER A 71 5.84 4.72 26.12
C SER A 71 6.46 3.63 27.01
N GLY A 72 7.03 2.57 26.42
CA GLY A 72 7.61 1.45 27.17
C GLY A 72 6.57 0.52 27.82
N GLU A 73 5.28 0.81 27.66
CA GLU A 73 4.18 0.03 28.22
C GLU A 73 3.34 -0.61 27.11
N ALA A 74 2.86 -1.83 27.37
CA ALA A 74 1.86 -2.43 26.50
C ALA A 74 0.53 -1.69 26.71
N PRO A 75 -0.10 -1.14 25.65
CA PRO A 75 -1.37 -0.47 25.77
C PRO A 75 -2.40 -1.51 26.20
N SER A 76 -3.23 -1.13 27.17
CA SER A 76 -4.39 -1.94 27.52
C SER A 76 -5.25 -2.18 26.28
N VAL A 77 -5.98 -3.30 26.23
CA VAL A 77 -6.90 -3.60 25.13
C VAL A 77 -7.85 -2.42 24.86
N ILE A 78 -8.28 -1.74 25.92
CA ILE A 78 -9.12 -0.55 25.86
C ILE A 78 -8.37 0.63 25.22
N GLY A 79 -7.12 0.88 25.64
CA GLY A 79 -6.28 1.94 25.08
C GLY A 79 -5.95 1.72 23.61
N ALA A 80 -5.59 0.49 23.23
CA ALA A 80 -5.35 0.12 21.83
C ALA A 80 -6.62 0.27 20.97
N SER A 81 -7.77 -0.15 21.50
CA SER A 81 -9.07 -0.02 20.81
C SER A 81 -9.47 1.44 20.63
N TYR A 82 -9.25 2.29 21.64
CA TYR A 82 -9.49 3.71 21.55
C TYR A 82 -8.57 4.39 20.53
N LEU A 83 -7.27 4.07 20.54
CA LEU A 83 -6.31 4.62 19.58
C LEU A 83 -6.68 4.23 18.15
N LEU A 84 -7.01 2.95 17.93
CA LEU A 84 -7.43 2.45 16.62
C LEU A 84 -8.72 3.12 16.15
N LEU A 85 -9.72 3.28 17.04
CA LEU A 85 -10.95 3.98 16.71
C LEU A 85 -10.69 5.47 16.39
N LYS A 86 -9.81 6.13 17.15
CA LYS A 86 -9.44 7.52 16.90
C LYS A 86 -8.72 7.67 15.57
N GLU A 87 -7.67 6.88 15.31
CA GLU A 87 -6.88 7.02 14.10
C GLU A 87 -7.63 6.58 12.85
N ALA A 88 -8.24 5.39 12.88
CA ALA A 88 -8.96 4.85 11.72
C ALA A 88 -10.32 5.54 11.54
N GLY A 89 -11.12 5.64 12.62
CA GLY A 89 -12.43 6.29 12.57
C GLY A 89 -12.33 7.79 12.34
N GLY A 90 -11.38 8.47 12.99
CA GLY A 90 -11.11 9.89 12.77
C GLY A 90 -10.58 10.18 11.36
N GLY A 91 -9.70 9.31 10.82
CA GLY A 91 -9.24 9.41 9.44
C GLY A 91 -10.39 9.25 8.44
N ALA A 92 -11.24 8.24 8.64
CA ALA A 92 -12.41 8.02 7.80
C ALA A 92 -13.43 9.17 7.88
N LEU A 93 -13.70 9.71 9.07
CA LEU A 93 -14.57 10.87 9.26
C LEU A 93 -14.00 12.12 8.57
N LEU A 94 -12.72 12.43 8.79
CA LEU A 94 -12.06 13.58 8.17
C LEU A 94 -12.08 13.45 6.64
N GLY A 95 -11.71 12.28 6.11
CA GLY A 95 -11.77 11.99 4.69
C GLY A 95 -13.18 12.13 4.12
N SER A 96 -14.20 11.70 4.88
CA SER A 96 -15.61 11.87 4.49
C SER A 96 -16.03 13.33 4.42
N CYS A 97 -15.69 14.11 5.45
CA CYS A 97 -16.01 15.54 5.52
C CYS A 97 -15.31 16.32 4.42
N VAL A 98 -13.99 16.17 4.26
CA VAL A 98 -13.25 16.87 3.22
C VAL A 98 -13.66 16.39 1.84
N GLY A 99 -13.81 15.08 1.63
CA GLY A 99 -14.26 14.53 0.35
C GLY A 99 -15.64 15.07 -0.07
N TYR A 100 -16.57 15.21 0.86
CA TYR A 100 -17.86 15.84 0.60
C TYR A 100 -17.73 17.33 0.24
N ILE A 101 -16.91 18.09 0.96
CA ILE A 101 -16.65 19.50 0.67
C ILE A 101 -16.03 19.65 -0.73
N THR A 102 -14.99 18.87 -1.02
CA THR A 102 -14.31 18.85 -2.32
C THR A 102 -15.28 18.49 -3.44
N TYR A 103 -16.10 17.45 -3.25
CA TYR A 103 -17.16 17.09 -4.20
C TYR A 103 -18.10 18.27 -4.50
N ARG A 104 -18.55 18.99 -3.46
CA ARG A 104 -19.45 20.14 -3.62
C ARG A 104 -18.78 21.30 -4.35
N MET A 105 -17.50 21.54 -4.09
CA MET A 105 -16.71 22.57 -4.78
C MET A 105 -16.53 22.23 -6.26
N LEU A 106 -16.14 20.99 -6.57
CA LEU A 106 -15.98 20.51 -7.94
C LEU A 106 -17.28 20.62 -8.73
N LYS A 107 -18.42 20.29 -8.13
CA LYS A 107 -19.73 20.42 -8.78
C LYS A 107 -20.12 21.86 -9.15
N SER A 108 -19.51 22.86 -8.50
CA SER A 108 -19.84 24.27 -8.72
C SER A 108 -18.97 24.96 -9.77
N ILE A 109 -17.99 24.24 -10.32
CA ILE A 109 -16.95 24.77 -11.21
C ILE A 109 -16.97 23.93 -12.50
N ASP A 110 -16.69 24.57 -13.63
CA ASP A 110 -16.59 23.91 -14.93
C ASP A 110 -15.31 24.38 -15.62
N SER A 111 -14.17 24.01 -15.04
CA SER A 111 -12.85 24.40 -15.54
C SER A 111 -11.75 23.50 -14.97
N TYR A 112 -10.97 22.89 -15.87
CA TYR A 112 -10.04 21.83 -15.49
C TYR A 112 -8.92 22.32 -14.56
N GLN A 113 -8.42 23.55 -14.74
CA GLN A 113 -7.31 24.08 -13.94
C GLN A 113 -7.72 24.22 -12.47
N GLU A 114 -8.89 24.80 -12.22
CA GLU A 114 -9.45 25.01 -10.90
C GLU A 114 -9.76 23.68 -10.22
N GLU A 115 -10.31 22.71 -10.95
CA GLU A 115 -10.58 21.38 -10.42
C GLU A 115 -9.30 20.63 -10.01
N VAL A 116 -8.24 20.71 -10.83
CA VAL A 116 -6.90 20.18 -10.48
C VAL A 116 -6.38 20.86 -9.21
N LEU A 117 -6.43 22.20 -9.15
CA LEU A 117 -5.96 22.94 -7.98
C LEU A 117 -6.76 22.62 -6.71
N ILE A 118 -8.08 22.43 -6.83
CA ILE A 118 -8.95 22.04 -5.71
C ILE A 118 -8.61 20.64 -5.21
N THR A 119 -8.44 19.67 -6.11
CA THR A 119 -8.05 18.31 -5.70
C THR A 119 -6.67 18.29 -5.04
N LEU A 120 -5.70 19.05 -5.56
CA LEU A 120 -4.38 19.18 -4.96
C LEU A 120 -4.45 19.84 -3.57
N ALA A 121 -5.20 20.94 -3.45
CA ALA A 121 -5.41 21.62 -2.17
C ALA A 121 -6.14 20.73 -1.16
N ALA A 122 -7.11 19.92 -1.61
CA ALA A 122 -7.82 18.98 -0.77
C ALA A 122 -6.89 17.89 -0.24
N VAL A 123 -6.07 17.27 -1.09
CA VAL A 123 -5.11 16.22 -0.67
C VAL A 123 -4.08 16.76 0.32
N LEU A 124 -3.41 17.87 -0.03
CA LEU A 124 -2.40 18.48 0.85
C LEU A 124 -3.01 18.99 2.16
N GLY A 125 -4.13 19.70 2.06
CA GLY A 125 -4.81 20.30 3.21
C GLY A 125 -5.41 19.25 4.14
N ALA A 126 -6.09 18.23 3.61
CA ALA A 126 -6.66 17.17 4.41
C ALA A 126 -5.57 16.33 5.10
N TYR A 127 -4.45 16.07 4.43
CA TYR A 127 -3.33 15.33 5.04
C TYR A 127 -2.67 16.14 6.17
N ALA A 128 -2.49 17.45 5.97
CA ALA A 128 -1.99 18.35 7.01
C ALA A 128 -2.95 18.40 8.21
N LEU A 129 -4.27 18.50 7.98
CA LEU A 129 -5.28 18.44 9.04
C LEU A 129 -5.28 17.09 9.75
N ALA A 130 -5.11 15.98 9.02
CA ALA A 130 -5.03 14.65 9.62
C ALA A 130 -3.87 14.54 10.60
N THR A 131 -2.72 15.08 10.21
CA THR A 131 -1.52 15.15 11.06
C THR A 131 -1.79 15.96 12.33
N GLN A 132 -2.45 17.11 12.21
CA GLN A 132 -2.78 17.97 13.37
C GLN A 132 -3.81 17.33 14.32
N PHE A 133 -4.78 16.60 13.78
CA PHE A 133 -5.77 15.88 14.59
C PHE A 133 -5.24 14.54 15.14
N HIS A 134 -4.02 14.14 14.77
CA HIS A 134 -3.44 12.84 15.08
C HIS A 134 -4.36 11.69 14.65
N VAL A 135 -4.80 11.73 13.39
CA VAL A 135 -5.59 10.68 12.74
C VAL A 135 -4.88 10.18 11.48
N SER A 136 -5.33 9.04 10.93
CA SER A 136 -4.66 8.45 9.76
C SER A 136 -4.85 9.30 8.50
N GLY A 137 -3.79 9.99 8.10
CA GLY A 137 -3.72 10.76 6.85
C GLY A 137 -3.98 9.89 5.62
N PRO A 138 -3.27 8.77 5.42
CA PRO A 138 -3.51 7.88 4.28
C PRO A 138 -4.95 7.39 4.22
N LEU A 139 -5.54 6.94 5.34
CA LEU A 139 -6.94 6.50 5.34
C LEU A 139 -7.92 7.64 5.04
N ALA A 140 -7.64 8.86 5.52
CA ALA A 140 -8.42 10.03 5.15
C ALA A 140 -8.37 10.30 3.64
N MET A 141 -7.20 10.14 3.00
CA MET A 141 -7.06 10.32 1.55
C MET A 141 -7.80 9.23 0.78
N VAL A 142 -7.76 7.98 1.26
CA VAL A 142 -8.54 6.87 0.67
C VAL A 142 -10.03 7.19 0.67
N VAL A 143 -10.58 7.57 1.82
CA VAL A 143 -12.02 7.85 1.95
C VAL A 143 -12.41 9.08 1.14
N MET A 144 -11.59 10.13 1.15
CA MET A 144 -11.82 11.31 0.31
C MET A 144 -11.80 10.95 -1.18
N GLY A 145 -10.78 10.21 -1.62
CA GLY A 145 -10.61 9.77 -3.00
C GLY A 145 -11.75 8.88 -3.48
N LEU A 146 -12.28 7.99 -2.63
CA LEU A 146 -13.46 7.18 -2.96
C LEU A 146 -14.72 8.04 -3.14
N ILE A 147 -14.92 9.08 -2.34
CA ILE A 147 -16.07 9.99 -2.47
C ILE A 147 -15.96 10.83 -3.74
N VAL A 148 -14.80 11.45 -3.97
CA VAL A 148 -14.56 12.29 -5.17
C VAL A 148 -14.56 11.43 -6.44
N GLY A 149 -13.90 10.27 -6.41
CA GLY A 149 -13.81 9.35 -7.54
C GLY A 149 -15.13 8.68 -7.91
N ASN A 150 -16.03 8.41 -6.96
CA ASN A 150 -17.34 7.83 -7.27
C ASN A 150 -18.40 8.91 -7.54
N GLN A 151 -18.64 9.79 -6.56
CA GLN A 151 -19.74 10.76 -6.63
C GLN A 151 -19.38 11.98 -7.49
N GLY A 152 -18.12 12.41 -7.48
CA GLY A 152 -17.62 13.53 -8.29
C GLY A 152 -17.67 13.23 -9.78
N ARG A 153 -17.12 12.10 -10.22
CA ARG A 153 -17.14 11.70 -11.64
C ARG A 153 -18.54 11.54 -12.19
N SER A 154 -19.43 10.86 -11.46
CA SER A 154 -20.77 10.56 -11.97
C SER A 154 -21.74 11.76 -12.01
N HIS A 155 -21.49 12.84 -11.26
CA HIS A 155 -22.49 13.90 -11.07
C HIS A 155 -21.95 15.35 -11.06
N ALA A 156 -20.63 15.55 -11.18
CA ALA A 156 -20.01 16.86 -11.03
C ALA A 156 -19.03 17.24 -12.14
N MET A 157 -18.54 16.32 -12.96
CA MET A 157 -17.48 16.59 -13.94
C MET A 157 -17.93 16.34 -15.38
N SER A 158 -17.40 17.13 -16.32
CA SER A 158 -17.47 16.82 -17.75
C SER A 158 -16.50 15.68 -18.11
N GLU A 159 -16.77 14.93 -19.18
CA GLU A 159 -15.88 13.85 -19.64
C GLU A 159 -14.45 14.34 -19.96
N GLN A 160 -14.33 15.58 -20.47
CA GLN A 160 -13.03 16.17 -20.78
C GLN A 160 -12.26 16.51 -19.51
N THR A 161 -12.96 17.04 -18.50
CA THR A 161 -12.31 17.38 -17.23
C THR A 161 -11.90 16.14 -16.46
N GLU A 162 -12.72 15.09 -16.46
CA GLU A 162 -12.38 13.79 -15.87
C GLU A 162 -11.08 13.23 -16.46
N LYS A 163 -10.96 13.21 -17.79
CA LYS A 163 -9.74 12.75 -18.47
C LYS A 163 -8.51 13.57 -18.12
N ASN A 164 -8.65 14.90 -18.02
CA ASN A 164 -7.54 15.79 -17.69
C ASN A 164 -7.07 15.61 -16.25
N LEU A 165 -8.00 15.41 -15.31
CA LEU A 165 -7.69 15.10 -13.92
C LEU A 165 -7.01 13.74 -13.77
N ASP A 166 -7.49 12.74 -14.51
CA ASP A 166 -6.89 11.40 -14.51
C ASP A 166 -5.46 11.45 -15.02
N MET A 167 -5.22 12.09 -16.17
CA MET A 167 -3.86 12.28 -16.68
C MET A 167 -2.98 13.04 -15.69
N PHE A 168 -3.50 14.07 -15.01
CA PHE A 168 -2.73 14.81 -14.02
C PHE A 168 -2.29 13.91 -12.85
N TRP A 169 -3.23 13.16 -12.26
CA TRP A 169 -2.93 12.29 -11.13
C TRP A 169 -2.08 11.07 -11.53
N GLU A 170 -2.26 10.52 -12.73
CA GLU A 170 -1.37 9.49 -13.29
C GLU A 170 0.07 10.01 -13.44
N LEU A 171 0.26 11.21 -13.98
CA LEU A 171 1.60 11.81 -14.10
C LEU A 171 2.24 12.07 -12.73
N ILE A 172 1.47 12.58 -11.76
CA ILE A 172 1.98 12.77 -10.39
C ILE A 172 2.39 11.43 -9.77
N ASP A 173 1.57 10.39 -9.93
CA ASP A 173 1.86 9.04 -9.46
C ASP A 173 3.15 8.48 -10.10
N GLU A 174 3.30 8.61 -11.43
CA GLU A 174 4.52 8.19 -12.14
C GLU A 174 5.77 8.93 -11.64
N ILE A 175 5.69 10.24 -11.45
CA ILE A 175 6.81 11.06 -10.96
C ILE A 175 7.20 10.64 -9.53
N LEU A 176 6.22 10.53 -8.63
CA LEU A 176 6.48 10.17 -7.23
C LEU A 176 7.06 8.76 -7.12
N ASN A 177 6.58 7.81 -7.94
CA ASN A 177 7.15 6.48 -7.98
C ASN A 177 8.58 6.47 -8.54
N ALA A 178 8.86 7.22 -9.61
CA ALA A 178 10.23 7.33 -10.13
C ALA A 178 11.20 7.87 -9.06
N VAL A 179 10.79 8.90 -8.32
CA VAL A 179 11.58 9.45 -7.20
C VAL A 179 11.77 8.40 -6.10
N LEU A 180 10.71 7.68 -5.73
CA LEU A 180 10.75 6.61 -4.73
C LEU A 180 11.74 5.50 -5.13
N PHE A 181 11.75 5.08 -6.40
CA PHE A 181 12.70 4.09 -6.92
C PHE A 181 14.15 4.58 -6.84
N VAL A 182 14.40 5.85 -7.17
CA VAL A 182 15.73 6.45 -7.05
C VAL A 182 16.19 6.46 -5.59
N LEU A 183 15.32 6.86 -4.66
CA LEU A 183 15.62 6.86 -3.22
C LEU A 183 15.90 5.45 -2.70
N ILE A 184 15.12 4.45 -3.12
CA ILE A 184 15.37 3.05 -2.78
C ILE A 184 16.75 2.61 -3.32
N GLY A 185 17.06 2.93 -4.58
CA GLY A 185 18.34 2.57 -5.18
C GLY A 185 19.55 3.20 -4.49
N LEU A 186 19.43 4.46 -4.05
CA LEU A 186 20.51 5.16 -3.33
C LEU A 186 20.79 4.53 -1.97
N GLU A 187 19.75 4.22 -1.19
CA GLU A 187 19.91 3.68 0.17
C GLU A 187 20.48 2.25 0.17
N VAL A 188 20.17 1.43 -0.85
CA VAL A 188 20.73 0.07 -0.98
C VAL A 188 22.26 0.07 -0.99
N VAL A 189 22.89 1.12 -1.52
CA VAL A 189 24.36 1.26 -1.56
C VAL A 189 24.94 1.52 -0.18
N LEU A 190 24.16 2.07 0.76
CA LEU A 190 24.59 2.37 2.12
C LEU A 190 24.48 1.16 3.06
N ILE A 191 23.71 0.13 2.67
CA ILE A 191 23.51 -1.06 3.50
C ILE A 191 24.77 -1.94 3.47
N GLN A 192 25.35 -2.15 4.65
CA GLN A 192 26.45 -3.08 4.84
C GLN A 192 25.92 -4.51 4.96
N PHE A 193 26.02 -5.27 3.87
CA PHE A 193 25.57 -6.67 3.85
C PHE A 193 26.50 -7.56 4.68
N SER A 194 25.94 -8.17 5.73
CA SER A 194 26.60 -9.22 6.51
C SER A 194 25.92 -10.57 6.28
N ASN A 195 26.66 -11.67 6.44
CA ASN A 195 26.10 -13.02 6.30
C ASN A 195 24.87 -13.28 7.21
N PRO A 196 24.85 -12.85 8.49
CA PRO A 196 23.66 -12.98 9.34
C PRO A 196 22.46 -12.18 8.84
N LEU A 197 22.71 -11.00 8.28
CA LEU A 197 21.65 -10.15 7.72
C LEU A 197 21.06 -10.77 6.45
N LEU A 198 21.89 -11.29 5.55
CA LEU A 198 21.44 -11.94 4.30
C LEU A 198 20.62 -13.21 4.58
N THR A 199 21.09 -14.05 5.50
CA THR A 199 20.36 -15.28 5.90
C THR A 199 19.03 -14.94 6.56
N THR A 200 19.00 -13.94 7.44
CA THR A 200 17.75 -13.46 8.05
C THR A 200 16.81 -12.86 7.00
N GLY A 201 17.33 -12.04 6.08
CA GLY A 201 16.54 -11.46 5.00
C GLY A 201 15.88 -12.52 4.13
N LEU A 202 16.60 -13.58 3.76
CA LEU A 202 16.04 -14.69 2.99
C LEU A 202 14.91 -15.40 3.74
N LEU A 203 15.10 -15.65 5.03
CA LEU A 203 14.06 -16.26 5.88
C LEU A 203 12.84 -15.34 6.03
N VAL A 204 13.06 -14.03 6.18
CA VAL A 204 11.99 -13.03 6.25
C VAL A 204 11.22 -12.98 4.92
N ILE A 205 11.90 -13.03 3.77
CA ILE A 205 11.24 -13.12 2.45
C ILE A 205 10.36 -14.38 2.37
N LEU A 206 10.86 -15.53 2.82
CA LEU A 206 10.07 -16.76 2.83
C LEU A 206 8.84 -16.63 3.75
N LEU A 207 9.02 -16.01 4.93
CA LEU A 207 7.93 -15.77 5.86
C LEU A 207 6.89 -14.78 5.32
N THR A 208 7.29 -13.71 4.64
CA THR A 208 6.35 -12.74 4.08
C THR A 208 5.54 -13.35 2.94
N LEU A 209 6.17 -14.17 2.09
CA LEU A 209 5.48 -14.93 1.04
C LEU A 209 4.53 -15.98 1.63
N LEU A 210 4.96 -16.73 2.65
CA LEU A 210 4.12 -17.71 3.32
C LEU A 210 2.93 -17.05 4.02
N SER A 211 3.18 -15.94 4.72
CA SER A 211 2.13 -15.15 5.36
C SER A 211 1.09 -14.72 4.33
N ARG A 212 1.52 -14.21 3.16
CA ARG A 212 0.58 -13.79 2.12
C ARG A 212 -0.16 -14.96 1.47
N LEU A 213 0.50 -16.11 1.29
CA LEU A 213 -0.16 -17.32 0.84
C LEU A 213 -1.27 -17.74 1.79
N LEU A 214 -1.03 -17.67 3.11
CA LEU A 214 -2.01 -18.05 4.12
C LEU A 214 -3.15 -17.03 4.27
N THR A 215 -2.86 -15.73 4.20
CA THR A 215 -3.86 -14.67 4.42
C THR A 215 -4.64 -14.28 3.18
N VAL A 216 -4.06 -14.41 1.98
CA VAL A 216 -4.67 -14.00 0.71
C VAL A 216 -4.88 -15.22 -0.19
N GLY A 217 -3.83 -16.00 -0.43
CA GLY A 217 -3.87 -17.14 -1.35
C GLY A 217 -4.88 -18.22 -0.98
N VAL A 218 -4.84 -18.73 0.26
CA VAL A 218 -5.73 -19.78 0.74
C VAL A 218 -7.20 -19.33 0.72
N PRO A 219 -7.58 -18.16 1.26
CA PRO A 219 -8.96 -17.68 1.18
C PRO A 219 -9.47 -17.54 -0.27
N ILE A 220 -8.64 -17.04 -1.19
CA ILE A 220 -9.05 -16.91 -2.61
C ILE A 220 -9.10 -18.28 -3.29
N ALA A 221 -8.22 -19.22 -2.96
CA ALA A 221 -8.28 -20.58 -3.50
C ALA A 221 -9.58 -21.28 -3.09
N VAL A 222 -10.05 -21.08 -1.85
CA VAL A 222 -11.27 -21.70 -1.32
C VAL A 222 -12.54 -20.94 -1.74
N LEU A 223 -12.51 -19.61 -1.70
CA LEU A 223 -13.70 -18.75 -1.85
C LEU A 223 -13.72 -17.94 -3.16
N GLY A 224 -12.69 -18.05 -4.02
CA GLY A 224 -12.52 -17.20 -5.21
C GLY A 224 -13.71 -17.22 -6.18
N LYS A 225 -14.40 -18.36 -6.30
CA LYS A 225 -15.62 -18.48 -7.10
C LYS A 225 -16.75 -17.59 -6.60
N ARG A 226 -16.84 -17.35 -5.28
CA ARG A 226 -17.84 -16.46 -4.67
C ARG A 226 -17.56 -14.99 -4.98
N PHE A 227 -16.29 -14.64 -5.19
CA PHE A 227 -15.84 -13.31 -5.58
C PHE A 227 -15.80 -13.09 -7.09
N ARG A 228 -16.31 -14.04 -7.90
CA ARG A 228 -16.28 -14.00 -9.38
C ARG A 228 -14.86 -13.82 -9.94
N LEU A 229 -13.86 -14.39 -9.26
CA LEU A 229 -12.48 -14.36 -9.70
C LEU A 229 -12.17 -15.52 -10.65
N PRO A 230 -11.27 -15.33 -11.64
CA PRO A 230 -10.86 -16.37 -12.57
C PRO A 230 -10.09 -17.49 -11.84
N GLU A 231 -10.07 -18.68 -12.44
CA GLU A 231 -9.19 -19.75 -11.98
C GLU A 231 -7.72 -19.28 -12.08
N GLY A 232 -6.91 -19.55 -11.05
CA GLY A 232 -5.54 -19.04 -10.94
C GLY A 232 -5.40 -17.66 -10.27
N ALA A 233 -6.49 -16.94 -9.97
CA ALA A 233 -6.45 -15.64 -9.29
C ALA A 233 -5.72 -15.70 -7.94
N TRP A 234 -5.86 -16.81 -7.19
CA TRP A 234 -5.18 -16.98 -5.91
C TRP A 234 -3.65 -16.89 -6.03
N SER A 235 -3.07 -17.46 -7.11
CA SER A 235 -1.63 -17.41 -7.36
C SER A 235 -1.19 -16.00 -7.74
N VAL A 236 -1.95 -15.34 -8.62
CA VAL A 236 -1.67 -13.96 -9.06
C VAL A 236 -1.76 -12.99 -7.88
N MET A 237 -2.79 -13.10 -7.04
CA MET A 237 -2.97 -12.20 -5.89
C MET A 237 -1.97 -12.46 -4.75
N THR A 238 -1.53 -13.71 -4.58
CA THR A 238 -0.46 -14.03 -3.63
C THR A 238 0.88 -13.48 -4.11
N TRP A 239 1.24 -13.75 -5.36
CA TRP A 239 2.54 -13.39 -5.93
C TRP A 239 2.65 -11.91 -6.31
N GLY A 240 1.53 -11.30 -6.68
CA GLY A 240 1.40 -9.89 -7.04
C GLY A 240 1.30 -8.95 -5.83
N GLY A 241 1.50 -9.43 -4.61
CA GLY A 241 1.64 -8.55 -3.44
C GLY A 241 3.03 -7.96 -3.35
N LEU A 242 3.38 -7.06 -4.28
CA LEU A 242 4.68 -6.41 -4.23
C LEU A 242 4.74 -5.46 -3.03
N ARG A 243 5.89 -5.35 -2.38
CA ARG A 243 6.20 -4.38 -1.34
C ARG A 243 6.78 -3.12 -1.96
N GLY A 244 6.29 -1.96 -1.52
CA GLY A 244 6.63 -0.65 -2.08
C GLY A 244 7.41 0.25 -1.15
N GLY A 245 7.53 1.51 -1.54
CA GLY A 245 8.31 2.49 -0.78
C GLY A 245 7.63 3.01 0.49
N ILE A 246 6.33 2.78 0.70
CA ILE A 246 5.68 3.09 1.99
C ILE A 246 6.34 2.28 3.12
N SER A 247 6.63 0.99 2.88
CA SER A 247 7.36 0.15 3.85
C SER A 247 8.71 0.74 4.23
N VAL A 248 9.43 1.25 3.23
CA VAL A 248 10.74 1.89 3.41
C VAL A 248 10.61 3.20 4.19
N ALA A 249 9.66 4.07 3.81
CA ALA A 249 9.41 5.34 4.49
C ALA A 249 9.08 5.14 5.97
N LEU A 250 8.23 4.16 6.29
CA LEU A 250 7.90 3.80 7.67
C LEU A 250 9.13 3.27 8.42
N ALA A 251 9.93 2.40 7.82
CA ALA A 251 11.16 1.91 8.43
C ALA A 251 12.15 3.05 8.75
N LEU A 252 12.30 4.01 7.83
CA LEU A 252 13.18 5.17 8.01
C LEU A 252 12.67 6.14 9.09
N SER A 253 11.36 6.21 9.32
CA SER A 253 10.74 7.06 10.34
C SER A 253 10.97 6.58 11.78
N LEU A 254 11.47 5.36 11.96
CA LEU A 254 11.77 4.82 13.30
C LEU A 254 12.88 5.63 13.99
N PRO A 255 12.87 5.69 15.34
CA PRO A 255 13.96 6.32 16.11
C PRO A 255 15.32 5.67 15.83
N SER A 256 16.37 6.49 15.71
CA SER A 256 17.73 6.02 15.46
C SER A 256 18.20 5.00 16.49
N GLY A 257 18.80 3.91 16.04
CA GLY A 257 19.35 2.86 16.90
C GLY A 257 19.57 1.54 16.16
N ALA A 258 20.30 0.61 16.78
CA ALA A 258 20.67 -0.67 16.16
C ALA A 258 19.44 -1.48 15.66
N ALA A 259 18.33 -1.44 16.40
CA ALA A 259 17.09 -2.12 16.01
C ALA A 259 16.48 -1.52 14.73
N ARG A 260 16.53 -0.19 14.57
CA ARG A 260 16.11 0.49 13.33
C ARG A 260 16.98 0.06 12.16
N ASP A 261 18.29 0.03 12.31
CA ASP A 261 19.20 -0.29 11.21
C ASP A 261 18.98 -1.72 10.69
N ILE A 262 18.69 -2.67 11.60
CA ILE A 262 18.29 -4.03 11.23
C ILE A 262 16.94 -4.02 10.50
N VAL A 263 15.93 -3.33 11.04
CA VAL A 263 14.58 -3.25 10.44
C VAL A 263 14.62 -2.64 9.04
N VAL A 264 15.34 -1.53 8.87
CA VAL A 264 15.56 -0.87 7.58
C VAL A 264 16.22 -1.86 6.62
N SER A 265 17.33 -2.47 7.02
CA SER A 265 18.05 -3.42 6.17
C SER A 265 17.19 -4.62 5.71
N LEU A 266 16.41 -5.20 6.63
CA LEU A 266 15.48 -6.29 6.29
C LEU A 266 14.35 -5.83 5.38
N THR A 267 13.81 -4.64 5.61
CA THR A 267 12.75 -4.04 4.77
C THR A 267 13.25 -3.87 3.35
N TYR A 268 14.46 -3.35 3.19
CA TYR A 268 15.09 -3.20 1.88
C TYR A 268 15.29 -4.53 1.16
N LEU A 269 15.80 -5.56 1.84
CA LEU A 269 15.95 -6.89 1.25
C LEU A 269 14.62 -7.44 0.72
N VAL A 270 13.53 -7.28 1.48
CA VAL A 270 12.20 -7.72 1.06
C VAL A 270 11.67 -6.89 -0.11
N VAL A 271 11.80 -5.56 -0.06
CA VAL A 271 11.31 -4.66 -1.12
C VAL A 271 12.07 -4.87 -2.42
N VAL A 272 13.41 -4.97 -2.38
CA VAL A 272 14.25 -5.26 -3.55
C VAL A 272 13.92 -6.63 -4.13
N PHE A 273 13.79 -7.66 -3.30
CA PHE A 273 13.36 -8.99 -3.75
C PHE A 273 11.99 -8.91 -4.43
N SER A 274 11.04 -8.22 -3.82
CA SER A 274 9.68 -8.09 -4.33
C SER A 274 9.66 -7.41 -5.71
N ILE A 275 10.31 -6.26 -5.83
CA ILE A 275 10.29 -5.48 -7.07
C ILE A 275 11.03 -6.22 -8.18
N LEU A 276 12.24 -6.71 -7.92
CA LEU A 276 13.05 -7.36 -8.95
C LEU A 276 12.51 -8.74 -9.28
N ILE A 277 12.30 -9.59 -8.28
CA ILE A 277 11.95 -11.00 -8.53
C ILE A 277 10.45 -11.15 -8.74
N GLN A 278 9.60 -10.66 -7.83
CA GLN A 278 8.14 -10.79 -8.01
C GLN A 278 7.65 -9.95 -9.19
N GLY A 279 8.12 -8.70 -9.34
CA GLY A 279 7.78 -7.82 -10.45
C GLY A 279 8.15 -8.39 -11.83
N MET A 280 9.37 -8.91 -12.02
CA MET A 280 9.75 -9.50 -13.32
C MET A 280 9.04 -10.83 -13.63
N SER A 281 8.52 -11.53 -12.62
CA SER A 281 7.92 -12.86 -12.78
C SER A 281 6.39 -12.87 -12.82
N ILE A 282 5.72 -11.86 -12.23
CA ILE A 282 4.24 -11.81 -12.16
C ILE A 282 3.60 -11.81 -13.54
N GLY A 283 4.15 -11.08 -14.52
CA GLY A 283 3.61 -11.07 -15.89
C GLY A 283 3.66 -12.45 -16.56
N LYS A 284 4.72 -13.23 -16.31
CA LYS A 284 4.81 -14.62 -16.80
C LYS A 284 3.83 -15.55 -16.10
N LEU A 285 3.64 -15.33 -14.79
CA LEU A 285 2.68 -16.09 -13.99
C LEU A 285 1.26 -15.88 -14.53
N VAL A 286 0.82 -14.63 -14.71
CA VAL A 286 -0.51 -14.29 -15.24
C VAL A 286 -0.80 -15.03 -16.54
N LYS A 287 0.10 -14.94 -17.52
CA LYS A 287 -0.04 -15.61 -18.82
C LYS A 287 -0.14 -17.14 -18.72
N ARG A 288 0.38 -17.73 -17.65
CA ARG A 288 0.37 -19.17 -17.42
C ARG A 288 -0.88 -19.65 -16.68
N VAL A 289 -1.33 -18.90 -15.67
CA VAL A 289 -2.42 -19.35 -14.78
C VAL A 289 -3.79 -18.78 -15.13
N ILE A 290 -3.83 -17.63 -15.80
CA ILE A 290 -5.08 -17.08 -16.30
C ILE A 290 -5.13 -17.40 -17.80
N PRO A 291 -6.02 -18.31 -18.25
CA PRO A 291 -6.21 -18.53 -19.67
C PRO A 291 -6.66 -17.21 -20.29
N CYS A 292 -5.90 -16.71 -21.29
CA CYS A 292 -6.30 -15.54 -22.06
C CYS A 292 -7.76 -15.73 -22.49
N ALA A 293 -8.63 -14.79 -22.12
CA ALA A 293 -9.87 -14.64 -22.83
C ALA A 293 -9.49 -14.40 -24.30
N ALA A 294 -9.81 -15.36 -25.17
CA ALA A 294 -9.71 -15.15 -26.60
C ALA A 294 -10.42 -13.82 -26.89
N THR A 295 -9.70 -12.88 -27.48
CA THR A 295 -10.25 -11.64 -28.02
C THR A 295 -11.42 -12.04 -28.91
N LYS A 296 -12.64 -11.81 -28.41
CA LYS A 296 -13.81 -11.72 -29.27
C LYS A 296 -13.64 -10.42 -30.04
N ASP A 297 -12.94 -10.50 -31.16
CA ASP A 297 -13.16 -9.61 -32.29
C ASP A 297 -14.60 -9.88 -32.74
N GLU A 298 -15.55 -9.12 -32.20
CA GLU A 298 -16.87 -8.94 -32.81
C GLU A 298 -16.76 -7.69 -33.69
N GLY A 299 -16.84 -7.93 -35.00
CA GLY A 299 -16.66 -6.93 -36.06
C GLY A 299 -17.89 -6.11 -36.39
#